data_AF-A0A453DI09-F1
#
_entry.id   AF-A0A453DI09-F1
#
_cell.length_a   1.000
_cell.length_b   1.000
_cell.length_c   1.000
_cell.angle_alpha   90.00
_cell.angle_beta   90.00
_cell.angle_gamma   90.00
#
_symmetry.space_group_name_H-M   'P 1'
#
loop_
_entity.id
_entity.type
_entity.pdbx_description
1 polymer ?
#
loop_
_entity_poly.entity_id
_entity_poly.type
_entity_poly.pdbx_seq_one_letter_code
_entity_poly.pdbx_strand_id
1 'polypeptide(L)'
;SKLAQKSVQLGCHKQFVKIYRDTRSSTLELTLKQLGVEYVTAEEVQTAQAESRDAKITHWIRCLQIAVKLLFPSERALCDQIFEGKHAWKDHCFAAATSKSLLNLLSFGQAISKSKTSPDKVFLLLDMFDRTLELQSEVEAVFAGDECAENRKSASTLVKCLAQAAKKTLIDFKDSIVKESPKNTSTDGDVHPLTSYVGNYIKYLMDYQSSLKLIFQESSNGDGTKSGLVSEISGLIHAVETNLDVKAKQYKDHALGILFLMNNINYIVRSIRRSQGFSW
;
A
#
# COMPACT_ATOMS: atom_id res chain seq x y z
N SER A 1 17.62 7.86 -34.73
CA SER A 1 18.76 7.02 -35.16
C SER A 1 19.83 7.79 -35.95
N LYS A 2 19.59 8.26 -37.19
CA LYS A 2 20.65 8.90 -38.04
C LYS A 2 21.43 10.05 -37.38
N LEU A 3 20.76 10.95 -36.66
CA LEU A 3 21.43 12.04 -35.93
C LEU A 3 22.26 11.56 -34.74
N ALA A 4 21.80 10.51 -34.04
CA ALA A 4 22.54 9.89 -32.94
C ALA A 4 23.80 9.17 -33.43
N GLN A 5 23.77 8.59 -34.63
CA GLN A 5 24.96 8.02 -35.27
C GLN A 5 25.94 9.11 -35.69
N LYS A 6 25.44 10.20 -36.30
CA LYS A 6 26.27 11.33 -36.73
C LYS A 6 26.91 12.08 -35.56
N SER A 7 26.24 12.20 -34.41
CA SER A 7 26.83 12.82 -33.22
C SER A 7 28.03 12.07 -32.66
N VAL A 8 28.13 10.77 -32.95
CA VAL A 8 29.29 9.94 -32.55
C VAL A 8 30.45 10.17 -33.49
N GLN A 9 30.18 10.24 -34.80
CA GLN A 9 31.18 10.59 -35.81
C GLN A 9 31.77 11.98 -35.56
N LEU A 10 30.95 12.91 -35.06
CA LEU A 10 31.34 14.28 -34.72
C LEU A 10 31.90 14.44 -33.29
N GLY A 11 32.00 13.37 -32.50
CA GLY A 11 32.49 13.42 -31.12
C GLY A 11 31.56 14.10 -30.11
N CYS A 12 30.42 14.67 -30.52
CA CYS A 12 29.48 15.42 -29.66
C CYS A 12 28.39 14.55 -28.99
N HIS A 13 28.54 13.22 -29.01
CA HIS A 13 27.59 12.26 -28.45
C HIS A 13 27.14 12.53 -27.01
N LYS A 14 28.03 12.97 -26.11
CA LYS A 14 27.67 13.30 -24.71
C LYS A 14 26.63 14.42 -24.63
N GLN A 15 26.79 15.45 -25.46
CA GLN A 15 25.85 16.57 -25.50
C GLN A 15 24.52 16.15 -26.11
N PHE A 16 24.54 15.31 -27.14
CA PHE A 16 23.33 14.71 -27.73
C PHE A 16 22.53 13.91 -26.69
N VAL A 17 23.20 13.02 -25.95
CA VAL A 17 22.59 12.19 -24.89
C VAL A 17 21.96 13.07 -23.81
N LYS A 18 22.67 14.12 -23.37
CA LYS A 18 22.15 15.06 -22.37
C LYS A 18 20.88 15.77 -22.86
N ILE A 19 20.90 16.35 -24.06
CA ILE A 19 19.75 17.05 -24.62
C ILE A 19 18.55 16.11 -24.80
N TYR A 20 18.80 14.89 -25.31
CA TYR A 20 17.77 13.88 -25.46
C TYR A 20 17.11 13.57 -24.12
N ARG A 21 17.91 13.20 -23.11
CA ARG A 21 17.45 12.90 -21.76
C ARG A 21 16.62 14.04 -21.17
N ASP A 22 17.14 15.26 -21.20
CA ASP A 22 16.48 16.42 -20.57
C ASP A 22 15.13 16.72 -21.24
N THR A 23 15.08 16.62 -22.57
CA THR A 23 13.85 16.83 -23.35
C THR A 23 12.81 15.75 -23.06
N ARG A 24 13.22 14.48 -23.05
CA ARG A 24 12.32 13.35 -22.78
C ARG A 24 11.82 13.33 -21.34
N SER A 25 12.70 13.59 -20.37
CA SER A 25 12.32 13.73 -18.96
C SER A 25 11.27 14.82 -18.78
N SER A 26 11.49 16.00 -19.36
CA SER A 26 10.53 17.11 -19.30
C SER A 26 9.19 16.76 -19.94
N THR A 27 9.22 16.06 -21.09
CA THR A 27 8.00 15.62 -21.79
C THR A 27 7.19 14.62 -20.95
N LEU A 28 7.86 13.64 -20.34
CA LEU A 28 7.21 12.67 -19.46
C LEU A 28 6.61 13.34 -18.22
N GLU A 29 7.33 14.28 -17.61
CA GLU A 29 6.82 15.04 -16.46
C GLU A 29 5.57 15.86 -16.82
N LEU A 30 5.57 16.53 -17.97
CA LEU A 30 4.42 17.28 -18.46
C LEU A 30 3.23 16.35 -18.75
N THR A 31 3.49 15.19 -19.34
CA THR A 31 2.45 14.19 -19.62
C THR A 31 1.81 13.68 -18.32
N LEU A 32 2.62 13.37 -17.31
CA LEU A 32 2.13 12.95 -16.00
C LEU A 32 1.33 14.06 -15.30
N LYS A 33 1.79 15.31 -15.38
CA LYS A 33 1.02 16.46 -14.86
C LYS A 33 -0.33 16.61 -15.54
N GLN A 34 -0.39 16.44 -16.87
CA GLN A 34 -1.66 16.47 -17.63
C GLN A 34 -2.60 15.32 -17.25
N LEU A 35 -2.05 14.17 -16.87
CA LEU A 35 -2.82 13.06 -16.32
C LEU A 35 -3.31 13.30 -14.89
N GLY A 36 -2.94 14.41 -14.23
CA GLY A 36 -3.33 14.74 -12.86
C GLY A 36 -2.36 14.21 -11.79
N VAL A 37 -1.16 13.78 -12.19
CA VAL A 37 -0.11 13.36 -11.25
C VAL A 37 0.60 14.61 -10.74
N GLU A 38 0.18 15.06 -9.56
CA GLU A 38 0.86 16.11 -8.82
C GLU A 38 1.75 15.52 -7.73
N TYR A 39 2.82 16.24 -7.39
CA TYR A 39 3.58 15.91 -6.19
C TYR A 39 2.70 16.23 -4.98
N VAL A 40 2.43 15.22 -4.15
CA VAL A 40 1.62 15.40 -2.95
C VAL A 40 2.44 15.05 -1.73
N THR A 41 2.45 15.94 -0.76
CA THR A 41 3.11 15.76 0.54
C THR A 41 2.23 14.94 1.49
N ALA A 42 2.85 14.34 2.51
CA ALA A 42 2.11 13.59 3.54
C ALA A 42 1.09 14.48 4.29
N GLU A 43 1.39 15.78 4.44
CA GLU A 43 0.54 16.76 5.11
C GLU A 43 -0.71 17.09 4.28
N GLU A 44 -0.55 17.28 2.96
CA GLU A 44 -1.68 17.51 2.03
C GLU A 44 -2.60 16.29 1.90
N VAL A 45 -2.05 15.07 2.00
CA VAL A 45 -2.86 13.86 2.08
C VAL A 45 -3.69 13.85 3.37
N GLN A 46 -3.13 14.33 4.48
CA GLN A 46 -3.79 14.28 5.78
C GLN A 46 -4.93 15.29 5.92
N THR A 47 -4.81 16.46 5.31
CA THR A 47 -5.85 17.53 5.36
C THR A 47 -7.00 17.27 4.39
N ALA A 48 -6.87 16.33 3.46
CA ALA A 48 -7.91 15.98 2.51
C ALA A 48 -9.08 15.21 3.15
N GLN A 49 -10.31 15.54 2.73
CA GLN A 49 -11.53 14.81 3.10
C GLN A 49 -11.46 13.33 2.69
N ALA A 50 -12.18 12.45 3.43
CA ALA A 50 -12.13 11.01 3.19
C ALA A 50 -12.58 10.61 1.78
N GLU A 51 -13.73 11.09 1.31
CA GLU A 51 -14.18 10.76 -0.07
C GLU A 51 -13.22 11.31 -1.14
N SER A 52 -12.60 12.47 -0.87
CA SER A 52 -11.58 13.05 -1.74
C SER A 52 -10.30 12.20 -1.78
N ARG A 53 -9.91 11.58 -0.66
CA ARG A 53 -8.74 10.70 -0.57
C ARG A 53 -8.92 9.43 -1.39
N ASP A 54 -10.07 8.77 -1.28
CA ASP A 54 -10.36 7.52 -2.01
C ASP A 54 -10.39 7.76 -3.53
N ALA A 55 -11.00 8.87 -3.95
CA ALA A 55 -11.01 9.30 -5.35
C ALA A 55 -9.59 9.58 -5.86
N LYS A 56 -8.76 10.29 -5.07
CA LYS A 56 -7.35 10.57 -5.40
C LYS A 56 -6.53 9.29 -5.51
N ILE A 57 -6.78 8.29 -4.67
CA ILE A 57 -6.05 7.02 -4.70
C ILE A 57 -6.46 6.16 -5.88
N THR A 58 -7.75 6.10 -6.17
CA THR A 58 -8.25 5.44 -7.38
C THR A 58 -7.66 6.08 -8.64
N HIS A 59 -7.59 7.41 -8.67
CA HIS A 59 -6.96 8.13 -9.77
C HIS A 59 -5.45 7.85 -9.87
N TRP A 60 -4.73 7.88 -8.73
CA TRP A 60 -3.32 7.55 -8.68
C TRP A 60 -3.01 6.13 -9.17
N ILE A 61 -3.82 5.12 -8.77
CA ILE A 61 -3.70 3.74 -9.25
C ILE A 61 -3.79 3.69 -10.78
N ARG A 62 -4.76 4.40 -11.36
CA ARG A 62 -4.93 4.47 -12.83
C ARG A 62 -3.71 5.12 -13.49
N CYS A 63 -3.22 6.22 -12.95
CA CYS A 63 -2.03 6.91 -13.46
C CYS A 63 -0.78 6.03 -13.39
N LEU A 64 -0.60 5.28 -12.28
CA LEU A 64 0.49 4.33 -12.13
C LEU A 64 0.40 3.21 -13.18
N GLN A 65 -0.80 2.65 -13.41
CA GLN A 65 -1.02 1.64 -14.44
C GLN A 65 -0.70 2.17 -15.83
N ILE A 66 -1.18 3.37 -16.19
CA ILE A 66 -0.88 4.01 -17.48
C ILE A 66 0.63 4.24 -17.62
N ALA A 67 1.30 4.73 -16.58
CA ALA A 67 2.73 4.99 -16.63
C ALA A 67 3.54 3.70 -16.87
N VAL A 68 3.26 2.65 -16.10
CA VAL A 68 4.00 1.37 -16.14
C VAL A 68 3.65 0.56 -17.39
N LYS A 69 2.38 0.53 -17.82
CA LYS A 69 1.93 -0.31 -18.94
C LYS A 69 1.99 0.38 -20.31
N LEU A 70 2.11 1.71 -20.35
CA LEU A 70 2.12 2.46 -21.62
C LEU A 70 3.32 3.42 -21.73
N LEU A 71 3.46 4.38 -20.80
CA LEU A 71 4.44 5.47 -20.98
C LEU A 71 5.89 4.98 -20.93
N PHE A 72 6.26 4.22 -19.89
CA PHE A 72 7.62 3.73 -19.74
C PHE A 72 8.00 2.68 -20.81
N PRO A 73 7.15 1.71 -21.18
CA PRO A 73 7.41 0.85 -22.33
C PRO A 73 7.62 1.62 -23.63
N SER A 74 6.81 2.66 -23.88
CA SER A 74 6.94 3.49 -25.08
C SER A 74 8.25 4.27 -25.10
N GLU A 75 8.68 4.81 -23.96
CA GLU A 75 9.97 5.47 -23.84
C GLU A 75 11.14 4.49 -24.00
N ARG A 76 11.01 3.26 -23.49
CA ARG A 76 12.01 2.20 -23.68
C ARG A 76 12.18 1.87 -25.16
N ALA A 77 11.07 1.65 -25.86
CA ALA A 77 11.07 1.38 -27.30
C ALA A 77 11.71 2.54 -28.10
N LEU A 78 11.43 3.80 -27.72
CA LEU A 78 12.04 4.96 -28.35
C LEU A 78 13.57 5.02 -28.12
N CYS A 79 14.02 4.75 -26.90
CA CYS A 79 15.44 4.65 -26.57
C CYS A 79 16.12 3.54 -27.37
N ASP A 80 15.50 2.36 -27.49
CA ASP A 80 16.02 1.24 -28.28
C ASP A 80 16.15 1.62 -29.77
N GLN A 81 15.16 2.33 -30.33
CA GLN A 81 15.20 2.80 -31.73
C GLN A 81 16.24 3.90 -31.99
N ILE A 82 16.49 4.77 -31.02
CA ILE A 82 17.42 5.89 -31.20
C ILE A 82 18.87 5.47 -31.00
N PHE A 83 19.13 4.58 -30.04
CA PHE A 83 20.46 4.13 -29.62
C PHE A 83 20.77 2.69 -30.03
N GLU A 84 20.14 2.22 -31.11
CA GLU A 84 20.35 0.89 -31.68
C GLU A 84 21.86 0.52 -31.77
N GLY A 85 22.22 -0.66 -31.26
CA GLY A 85 23.59 -1.16 -31.20
C GLY A 85 24.46 -0.59 -30.06
N LYS A 86 23.94 0.27 -29.17
CA LYS A 86 24.68 0.87 -28.04
C LYS A 86 24.00 0.63 -26.70
N HIS A 87 24.13 -0.61 -26.21
CA HIS A 87 23.47 -1.08 -24.98
C HIS A 87 23.72 -0.20 -23.74
N ALA A 88 24.95 0.28 -23.51
CA ALA A 88 25.20 1.14 -22.35
C ALA A 88 24.45 2.49 -22.42
N TRP A 89 24.25 3.05 -23.62
CA TRP A 89 23.63 4.37 -23.76
C TRP A 89 22.12 4.30 -23.70
N LYS A 90 21.53 3.25 -24.26
CA LYS A 90 20.07 3.10 -24.30
C LYS A 90 19.50 2.96 -22.88
N ASP A 91 20.13 2.14 -22.04
CA ASP A 91 19.67 1.86 -20.68
C ASP A 91 19.92 3.06 -19.77
N HIS A 92 21.08 3.71 -19.90
CA HIS A 92 21.40 4.93 -19.16
C HIS A 92 20.45 6.09 -19.51
N CYS A 93 20.19 6.34 -20.80
CA CYS A 93 19.26 7.40 -21.23
C CYS A 93 17.84 7.14 -20.76
N PHE A 94 17.37 5.89 -20.90
CA PHE A 94 16.04 5.48 -20.47
C PHE A 94 15.88 5.64 -18.96
N ALA A 95 16.82 5.12 -18.17
CA ALA A 95 16.82 5.27 -16.72
C ALA A 95 16.74 6.75 -16.34
N ALA A 96 17.69 7.55 -16.82
CA ALA A 96 17.78 8.96 -16.43
C ALA A 96 16.59 9.82 -16.91
N ALA A 97 15.96 9.49 -18.04
CA ALA A 97 14.77 10.20 -18.53
C ALA A 97 13.51 9.87 -17.71
N THR A 98 13.42 8.65 -17.18
CA THR A 98 12.21 8.16 -16.49
C THR A 98 12.29 8.29 -14.96
N SER A 99 13.48 8.33 -14.36
CA SER A 99 13.65 8.32 -12.90
C SER A 99 12.84 9.40 -12.18
N LYS A 100 12.89 10.66 -12.66
CA LYS A 100 12.16 11.76 -12.00
C LYS A 100 10.64 11.59 -12.08
N SER A 101 10.14 11.17 -13.24
CA SER A 101 8.72 10.87 -13.47
C SER A 101 8.23 9.71 -12.60
N LEU A 102 9.03 8.64 -12.50
CA LEU A 102 8.76 7.51 -11.62
C LEU A 102 8.74 7.93 -10.16
N LEU A 103 9.75 8.66 -9.68
CA LEU A 103 9.81 9.11 -8.29
C LEU A 103 8.63 10.01 -7.92
N ASN A 104 8.19 10.90 -8.82
CA ASN A 104 7.00 11.72 -8.61
C ASN A 104 5.72 10.88 -8.50
N LEU A 105 5.58 9.82 -9.31
CA LEU A 105 4.45 8.88 -9.16
C LEU A 105 4.51 8.16 -7.82
N LEU A 106 5.69 7.66 -7.43
CA LEU A 106 5.85 6.89 -6.20
C LEU A 106 5.71 7.76 -4.94
N SER A 107 6.02 9.05 -5.00
CA SER A 107 5.99 9.94 -3.83
C SER A 107 4.60 10.05 -3.21
N PHE A 108 3.53 10.03 -4.01
CA PHE A 108 2.15 10.01 -3.51
C PHE A 108 1.88 8.76 -2.65
N GLY A 109 2.30 7.59 -3.12
CA GLY A 109 2.19 6.35 -2.36
C GLY A 109 2.99 6.39 -1.06
N GLN A 110 4.20 6.96 -1.11
CA GLN A 110 5.04 7.15 0.07
C GLN A 110 4.47 8.16 1.07
N ALA A 111 3.80 9.21 0.58
CA ALA A 111 3.12 10.19 1.41
C ALA A 111 1.96 9.54 2.17
N ILE A 112 1.16 8.69 1.49
CA ILE A 112 0.08 7.93 2.13
C ILE A 112 0.64 6.92 3.13
N SER A 113 1.71 6.19 2.80
CA SER A 113 2.29 5.21 3.74
C SER A 113 2.82 5.88 5.02
N LYS A 114 3.25 7.14 4.95
CA LYS A 114 3.80 7.90 6.09
C LYS A 114 2.77 8.74 6.84
N SER A 115 1.59 8.99 6.28
CA SER A 115 0.57 9.81 6.96
C SER A 115 -0.01 9.10 8.19
N LYS A 116 -0.73 9.85 9.04
CA LYS A 116 -1.32 9.35 10.29
C LYS A 116 -2.08 8.03 10.09
N THR A 117 -1.90 7.11 11.04
CA THR A 117 -2.59 5.81 11.05
C THR A 117 -4.02 5.98 11.56
N SER A 118 -4.94 5.25 10.94
CA SER A 118 -6.33 5.09 11.39
C SER A 118 -6.82 3.72 10.97
N PRO A 119 -7.73 3.07 11.72
CA PRO A 119 -8.15 1.70 11.41
C PRO A 119 -8.68 1.55 9.98
N ASP A 120 -9.50 2.49 9.52
CA ASP A 120 -10.11 2.46 8.19
C ASP A 120 -9.09 2.62 7.04
N LYS A 121 -7.93 3.22 7.31
CA LYS A 121 -6.86 3.41 6.33
C LYS A 121 -6.22 2.08 5.91
N VAL A 122 -6.38 1.01 6.68
CA VAL A 122 -5.77 -0.29 6.33
C VAL A 122 -6.25 -0.77 4.96
N PHE A 123 -7.55 -0.62 4.66
CA PHE A 123 -8.15 -1.15 3.43
C PHE A 123 -7.61 -0.40 2.21
N LEU A 124 -7.49 0.91 2.35
CA LEU A 124 -6.85 1.78 1.37
C LEU A 124 -5.39 1.40 1.09
N LEU A 125 -4.62 1.11 2.15
CA LEU A 125 -3.23 0.68 2.03
C LEU A 125 -3.12 -0.69 1.35
N LEU A 126 -4.07 -1.59 1.63
CA LEU A 126 -4.15 -2.91 1.00
C LEU A 126 -4.49 -2.80 -0.49
N ASP A 127 -5.46 -1.96 -0.86
CA ASP A 127 -5.78 -1.69 -2.27
C ASP A 127 -4.56 -1.16 -3.04
N MET A 128 -3.82 -0.21 -2.45
CA MET A 128 -2.61 0.32 -3.04
C MET A 128 -1.51 -0.74 -3.13
N PHE A 129 -1.33 -1.53 -2.07
CA PHE A 129 -0.36 -2.63 -2.02
C PHE A 129 -0.62 -3.61 -3.16
N ASP A 130 -1.86 -4.10 -3.29
CA ASP A 130 -2.23 -5.07 -4.33
C ASP A 130 -1.95 -4.53 -5.72
N ARG A 131 -2.35 -3.28 -6.01
CA ARG A 131 -2.12 -2.67 -7.32
C ARG A 131 -0.66 -2.42 -7.63
N THR A 132 0.15 -2.06 -6.63
CA THR A 132 1.60 -1.90 -6.82
C THR A 132 2.31 -3.24 -6.98
N LEU A 133 1.84 -4.28 -6.27
CA LEU A 133 2.39 -5.63 -6.36
C LEU A 133 2.07 -6.28 -7.71
N GLU A 134 0.84 -6.12 -8.20
CA GLU A 134 0.41 -6.56 -9.54
C GLU A 134 1.28 -6.00 -10.67
N LEU A 135 1.79 -4.76 -10.50
CA LEU A 135 2.62 -4.08 -11.50
C LEU A 135 4.12 -4.40 -11.38
N GLN A 136 4.53 -5.15 -10.36
CA GLN A 136 5.94 -5.35 -10.07
C GLN A 136 6.67 -6.08 -11.21
N SER A 137 6.03 -7.10 -11.81
CA SER A 137 6.59 -7.82 -12.97
C SER A 137 6.82 -6.92 -14.18
N GLU A 138 5.87 -6.04 -14.47
CA GLU A 138 5.96 -5.09 -15.57
C GLU A 138 7.03 -4.04 -15.32
N VAL A 139 7.17 -3.57 -14.07
CA VAL A 139 8.26 -2.68 -13.69
C VAL A 139 9.61 -3.38 -13.89
N GLU A 140 9.76 -4.62 -13.43
CA GLU A 140 11.01 -5.38 -13.61
C GLU A 140 11.35 -5.56 -15.11
N ALA A 141 10.36 -5.86 -15.94
CA ALA A 141 10.54 -6.03 -17.37
C ALA A 141 10.92 -4.71 -18.08
N VAL A 142 10.18 -3.63 -17.83
CA VAL A 142 10.39 -2.33 -18.49
C VAL A 142 11.72 -1.69 -18.07
N PHE A 143 12.07 -1.84 -16.81
CA PHE A 143 13.30 -1.31 -16.23
C PHE A 143 14.41 -2.37 -16.20
N ALA A 144 14.42 -3.36 -17.09
CA ALA A 144 15.51 -4.33 -17.17
C ALA A 144 16.87 -3.66 -17.49
N GLY A 145 17.94 -4.13 -16.84
CA GLY A 145 19.32 -3.63 -16.99
C GLY A 145 19.87 -2.95 -15.74
N ASP A 146 21.20 -2.92 -15.59
CA ASP A 146 21.86 -2.44 -14.36
C ASP A 146 21.65 -0.94 -14.11
N GLU A 147 21.68 -0.13 -15.16
CA GLU A 147 21.45 1.33 -15.08
C GLU A 147 20.05 1.68 -14.52
N CYS A 148 19.10 0.76 -14.61
CA CYS A 148 17.73 0.94 -14.12
C CYS A 148 17.51 0.36 -12.70
N ALA A 149 18.54 -0.18 -12.04
CA ALA A 149 18.40 -0.87 -10.76
C ALA A 149 17.78 0.01 -9.67
N GLU A 150 18.16 1.28 -9.59
CA GLU A 150 17.59 2.22 -8.59
C GLU A 150 16.11 2.54 -8.86
N ASN A 151 15.66 2.55 -10.11
CA ASN A 151 14.25 2.71 -10.45
C ASN A 151 13.43 1.51 -9.96
N ARG A 152 13.91 0.29 -10.22
CA ARG A 152 13.27 -0.96 -9.75
C ARG A 152 13.22 -1.02 -8.22
N LYS A 153 14.34 -0.69 -7.58
CA LYS A 153 14.46 -0.61 -6.12
C LYS A 153 13.49 0.41 -5.53
N SER A 154 13.32 1.57 -6.16
CA SER A 154 12.38 2.60 -5.70
C SER A 154 10.93 2.09 -5.75
N ALA A 155 10.54 1.41 -6.83
CA ALA A 155 9.22 0.81 -6.94
C ALA A 155 9.00 -0.31 -5.91
N SER A 156 9.96 -1.22 -5.75
CA SER A 156 9.91 -2.28 -4.73
C SER A 156 9.86 -1.71 -3.30
N THR A 157 10.56 -0.59 -3.06
CA THR A 157 10.53 0.09 -1.76
C THR A 157 9.13 0.61 -1.44
N LEU A 158 8.38 1.14 -2.41
CA LEU A 158 7.00 1.55 -2.19
C LEU A 158 6.12 0.39 -1.75
N VAL A 159 6.21 -0.77 -2.41
CA VAL A 159 5.45 -1.99 -2.04
C VAL A 159 5.73 -2.36 -0.57
N LYS A 160 7.00 -2.36 -0.17
CA LYS A 160 7.41 -2.62 1.23
C LYS A 160 6.88 -1.57 2.20
N CYS A 161 6.94 -0.29 1.85
CA CYS A 161 6.42 0.79 2.70
C CYS A 161 4.90 0.68 2.89
N LEU A 162 4.14 0.33 1.86
CA LEU A 162 2.69 0.12 1.96
C LEU A 162 2.37 -1.08 2.86
N ALA A 163 3.07 -2.20 2.69
CA ALA A 163 2.93 -3.38 3.56
C ALA A 163 3.24 -3.04 5.03
N GLN A 164 4.35 -2.33 5.29
CA GLN A 164 4.74 -1.92 6.64
C GLN A 164 3.72 -0.94 7.26
N ALA A 165 3.18 -0.01 6.47
CA ALA A 165 2.15 0.90 6.94
C ALA A 165 0.85 0.17 7.29
N ALA A 166 0.46 -0.85 6.52
CA ALA A 166 -0.69 -1.69 6.83
C ALA A 166 -0.48 -2.48 8.13
N LYS A 167 0.69 -3.12 8.30
CA LYS A 167 1.08 -3.80 9.55
C LYS A 167 0.99 -2.87 10.75
N LYS A 168 1.63 -1.70 10.66
CA LYS A 168 1.64 -0.71 11.73
C LYS A 168 0.22 -0.25 12.07
N THR A 169 -0.62 0.00 11.08
CA THR A 169 -2.00 0.43 11.29
C THR A 169 -2.81 -0.63 12.06
N LEU A 170 -2.63 -1.91 11.77
CA LEU A 170 -3.27 -3.00 12.50
C LEU A 170 -2.75 -3.13 13.94
N ILE A 171 -1.45 -2.93 14.17
CA ILE A 171 -0.85 -2.91 15.51
C ILE A 171 -1.41 -1.73 16.32
N ASP A 172 -1.35 -0.53 15.77
CA ASP A 172 -1.88 0.69 16.40
C ASP A 172 -3.38 0.54 16.72
N PHE A 173 -4.14 -0.11 15.84
CA PHE A 173 -5.56 -0.38 16.06
C PHE A 173 -5.78 -1.35 17.23
N LYS A 174 -5.06 -2.48 17.30
CA LYS A 174 -5.11 -3.40 18.46
C LYS A 174 -4.85 -2.68 19.77
N ASP A 175 -3.81 -1.84 19.81
CA ASP A 175 -3.45 -1.07 20.99
C ASP A 175 -4.55 -0.06 21.37
N SER A 176 -5.21 0.54 20.38
CA SER A 176 -6.30 1.49 20.61
C SER A 176 -7.55 0.84 21.20
N ILE A 177 -7.85 -0.42 20.81
CA ILE A 177 -8.94 -1.22 21.36
C ILE A 177 -8.69 -1.50 22.84
N VAL A 178 -7.48 -1.95 23.20
CA VAL A 178 -7.14 -2.26 24.60
C VAL A 178 -7.22 -1.02 25.48
N LYS A 179 -6.80 0.15 24.97
CA LYS A 179 -6.79 1.43 25.69
C LYS A 179 -8.14 2.15 25.73
N GLU A 180 -9.17 1.63 25.06
CA GLU A 180 -10.48 2.27 25.01
C GLU A 180 -11.11 2.35 26.42
N SER A 181 -11.60 3.54 26.78
CA SER A 181 -12.14 3.84 28.10
C SER A 181 -13.27 2.87 28.51
N PRO A 182 -13.25 2.38 29.76
CA PRO A 182 -14.30 1.49 30.27
C PRO A 182 -15.62 2.20 30.58
N LYS A 183 -15.70 3.53 30.47
CA LYS A 183 -16.90 4.32 30.83
C LYS A 183 -18.08 4.21 29.85
N ASN A 184 -17.89 3.56 28.70
CA ASN A 184 -18.91 3.40 27.66
C ASN A 184 -19.67 2.07 27.75
N THR A 185 -19.89 1.52 28.95
CA THR A 185 -20.64 0.26 29.11
C THR A 185 -22.13 0.47 28.83
N SER A 186 -22.74 -0.46 28.08
CA SER A 186 -24.19 -0.55 27.96
C SER A 186 -24.79 -0.82 29.34
N THR A 187 -25.96 -0.25 29.64
CA THR A 187 -26.61 -0.49 30.94
C THR A 187 -27.19 -1.89 31.06
N ASP A 188 -27.47 -2.54 29.93
CA ASP A 188 -28.32 -3.75 29.85
C ASP A 188 -27.55 -5.03 29.51
N GLY A 189 -26.20 -4.99 29.49
CA GLY A 189 -25.39 -6.15 29.14
C GLY A 189 -25.46 -6.56 27.67
N ASP A 190 -25.90 -5.65 26.80
CA ASP A 190 -26.02 -5.85 25.36
C ASP A 190 -24.65 -5.89 24.65
N VAL A 191 -24.68 -6.23 23.34
CA VAL A 191 -23.49 -6.18 22.49
C VAL A 191 -22.95 -4.73 22.42
N HIS A 192 -21.69 -4.55 22.81
CA HIS A 192 -21.01 -3.28 22.78
C HIS A 192 -20.73 -2.83 21.34
N PRO A 193 -20.87 -1.53 20.99
CA PRO A 193 -20.59 -1.02 19.65
C PRO A 193 -19.20 -1.39 19.12
N LEU A 194 -18.16 -1.31 19.97
CA LEU A 194 -16.80 -1.79 19.66
C LEU A 194 -16.76 -3.23 19.16
N THR A 195 -17.50 -4.14 19.79
CA THR A 195 -17.55 -5.56 19.41
C THR A 195 -18.11 -5.72 18.00
N SER A 196 -19.17 -4.97 17.67
CA SER A 196 -19.76 -4.95 16.34
C SER A 196 -18.82 -4.35 15.30
N TYR A 197 -18.14 -3.26 15.66
CA TYR A 197 -17.14 -2.60 14.82
C TYR A 197 -15.99 -3.55 14.48
N VAL A 198 -15.36 -4.18 15.48
CA VAL A 198 -14.23 -5.09 15.26
C VAL A 198 -14.67 -6.37 14.53
N GLY A 199 -15.87 -6.89 14.83
CA GLY A 199 -16.43 -8.03 14.09
C GLY A 199 -16.59 -7.72 12.59
N ASN A 200 -17.12 -6.55 12.24
CA ASN A 200 -17.23 -6.09 10.86
C ASN A 200 -15.85 -5.82 10.24
N TYR A 201 -14.93 -5.24 11.01
CA TYR A 201 -13.56 -4.97 10.57
C TYR A 201 -12.82 -6.25 10.18
N ILE A 202 -12.89 -7.29 11.04
CA ILE A 202 -12.34 -8.62 10.76
C ILE A 202 -12.97 -9.20 9.51
N LYS A 203 -14.30 -9.09 9.35
CA LYS A 203 -15.00 -9.55 8.15
C LYS A 203 -14.42 -8.90 6.88
N TYR A 204 -14.23 -7.58 6.87
CA TYR A 204 -13.64 -6.88 5.72
C TYR A 204 -12.17 -7.25 5.49
N LEU A 205 -11.39 -7.47 6.55
CA LEU A 205 -10.01 -7.96 6.40
C LEU A 205 -9.94 -9.31 5.68
N MET A 206 -10.94 -10.18 5.84
CA MET A 206 -10.95 -11.49 5.18
C MET A 206 -11.09 -11.38 3.66
N ASP A 207 -11.64 -10.29 3.13
CA ASP A 207 -11.68 -10.04 1.68
C ASP A 207 -10.26 -9.80 1.13
N TYR A 208 -9.31 -9.37 1.97
CA TYR A 208 -7.89 -9.14 1.65
C TYR A 208 -6.96 -10.26 2.13
N GLN A 209 -7.48 -11.47 2.35
CA GLN A 209 -6.72 -12.58 2.92
C GLN A 209 -5.40 -12.89 2.18
N SER A 210 -5.37 -12.78 0.86
CA SER A 210 -4.19 -13.08 0.03
C SER A 210 -3.09 -12.04 0.27
N SER A 211 -3.46 -10.76 0.24
CA SER A 211 -2.59 -9.62 0.48
C SER A 211 -2.04 -9.66 1.90
N LEU A 212 -2.90 -9.90 2.89
CA LEU A 212 -2.49 -10.00 4.28
C LEU A 212 -1.58 -11.20 4.53
N LYS A 213 -1.83 -12.36 3.89
CA LYS A 213 -0.92 -13.51 3.97
C LYS A 213 0.49 -13.12 3.52
N LEU A 214 0.64 -12.44 2.38
CA LEU A 214 1.93 -11.98 1.88
C LEU A 214 2.59 -10.96 2.82
N ILE A 215 1.84 -9.97 3.28
CA ILE A 215 2.31 -8.95 4.21
C ILE A 215 2.86 -9.63 5.48
N PHE A 216 2.11 -10.55 6.08
CA PHE A 216 2.48 -11.20 7.35
C PHE A 216 3.35 -12.46 7.20
N GLN A 217 3.72 -12.86 5.98
CA GLN A 217 4.63 -13.99 5.74
C GLN A 217 6.07 -13.65 6.15
N GLU A 218 6.53 -12.42 5.90
CA GLU A 218 7.89 -11.97 6.19
C GLU A 218 8.24 -11.91 7.69
N SER A 219 7.24 -11.90 8.58
CA SER A 219 7.45 -11.87 10.04
C SER A 219 7.67 -13.24 10.66
N SER A 220 7.46 -14.33 9.91
CA SER A 220 7.62 -15.69 10.41
C SER A 220 9.00 -16.25 10.02
N ASN A 221 10.04 -15.77 10.71
CA ASN A 221 11.29 -16.51 10.77
C ASN A 221 11.07 -17.77 11.63
N GLY A 222 10.71 -18.87 10.99
CA GLY A 222 11.16 -20.19 11.44
C GLY A 222 10.21 -21.09 12.20
N ASP A 223 8.89 -20.89 12.23
CA ASP A 223 8.01 -21.94 12.76
C ASP A 223 6.71 -22.10 11.95
N GLY A 224 6.70 -23.15 11.13
CA GLY A 224 5.59 -23.50 10.28
C GLY A 224 4.48 -24.17 11.06
N THR A 225 3.53 -23.43 11.62
CA THR A 225 2.16 -23.97 11.81
C THR A 225 1.04 -22.94 12.04
N LYS A 226 1.32 -21.63 12.14
CA LYS A 226 0.25 -20.61 12.17
C LYS A 226 0.53 -19.54 11.13
N SER A 227 -0.33 -19.45 10.10
CA SER A 227 -0.30 -18.36 9.12
C SER A 227 -0.23 -17.03 9.88
N GLY A 228 0.70 -16.13 9.53
CA GLY A 228 0.85 -14.84 10.21
C GLY A 228 -0.47 -14.06 10.30
N LEU A 229 -1.34 -14.21 9.29
CA LEU A 229 -2.71 -13.70 9.30
C LEU A 229 -3.56 -14.22 10.48
N VAL A 230 -3.49 -15.52 10.80
CA VAL A 230 -4.24 -16.11 11.93
C VAL A 230 -3.77 -15.53 13.25
N SER A 231 -2.47 -15.28 13.41
CA SER A 231 -1.92 -14.62 14.59
C SER A 231 -2.46 -13.20 14.74
N GLU A 232 -2.53 -12.43 13.64
CA GLU A 232 -3.03 -11.07 13.65
C GLU A 232 -4.53 -10.98 13.94
N ILE A 233 -5.33 -11.85 13.32
CA ILE A 233 -6.78 -11.93 13.59
C ILE A 233 -7.01 -12.34 15.05
N SER A 234 -6.27 -13.34 15.55
CA SER A 234 -6.36 -13.78 16.95
C SER A 234 -5.98 -12.64 17.91
N GLY A 235 -4.97 -11.84 17.56
CA GLY A 235 -4.57 -10.67 18.33
C GLY A 235 -5.64 -9.59 18.41
N LEU A 236 -6.38 -9.34 17.31
CA LEU A 236 -7.53 -8.43 17.31
C LEU A 236 -8.67 -8.94 18.19
N ILE A 237 -8.98 -10.23 18.12
CA ILE A 237 -10.01 -10.85 18.96
C ILE A 237 -9.62 -10.72 20.43
N HIS A 238 -8.38 -11.07 20.76
CA HIS A 238 -7.86 -11.00 22.12
C HIS A 238 -7.85 -9.57 22.69
N ALA A 239 -7.55 -8.57 21.85
CA ALA A 239 -7.61 -7.15 22.23
C ALA A 239 -9.04 -6.76 22.64
N VAL A 240 -10.05 -7.20 21.88
CA VAL A 240 -11.47 -6.97 22.21
C VAL A 240 -11.86 -7.71 23.47
N GLU A 241 -11.53 -8.99 23.60
CA GLU A 241 -11.82 -9.79 24.80
C GLU A 241 -11.24 -9.14 26.07
N THR A 242 -9.99 -8.67 26.00
CA THR A 242 -9.32 -7.97 27.12
C THR A 242 -10.05 -6.68 27.49
N ASN A 243 -10.44 -5.87 26.48
CA ASN A 243 -11.20 -4.65 26.74
C ASN A 243 -12.58 -4.94 27.34
N LEU A 244 -13.27 -5.96 26.84
CA LEU A 244 -14.58 -6.39 27.33
C LEU A 244 -14.51 -6.92 28.77
N ASP A 245 -13.46 -7.66 29.15
CA ASP A 245 -13.25 -8.13 30.53
C ASP A 245 -13.07 -6.96 31.51
N VAL A 246 -12.31 -5.93 31.13
CA VAL A 246 -12.17 -4.70 31.93
C VAL A 246 -13.51 -3.97 32.07
N LYS A 247 -14.30 -3.92 31.00
CA LYS A 247 -15.64 -3.31 31.00
C LYS A 247 -16.65 -4.11 31.82
N ALA A 248 -16.63 -5.44 31.75
CA ALA A 248 -17.49 -6.33 32.53
C ALA A 248 -17.30 -6.15 34.05
N LYS A 249 -16.08 -5.85 34.49
CA LYS A 249 -15.78 -5.57 35.91
C LYS A 249 -16.36 -4.25 36.43
N GLN A 250 -16.87 -3.37 35.57
CA GLN A 250 -17.51 -2.11 35.98
C GLN A 250 -19.00 -2.28 36.36
N TYR A 251 -19.62 -3.41 36.02
CA TYR A 251 -21.01 -3.66 36.41
C TYR A 251 -21.10 -3.94 37.91
N LYS A 252 -22.11 -3.35 38.56
CA LYS A 252 -22.40 -3.60 39.98
C LYS A 252 -22.91 -5.02 40.21
N ASP A 253 -23.72 -5.53 39.28
CA ASP A 253 -24.22 -6.90 39.28
C ASP A 253 -23.26 -7.80 38.49
N HIS A 254 -22.71 -8.80 39.19
CA HIS A 254 -21.80 -9.77 38.61
C HIS A 254 -22.46 -10.62 37.51
N ALA A 255 -23.73 -10.99 37.69
CA ALA A 255 -24.47 -11.78 36.70
C ALA A 255 -24.63 -11.00 35.38
N LEU A 256 -24.87 -9.69 35.48
CA LEU A 256 -24.97 -8.80 34.33
C LEU A 256 -23.63 -8.64 33.60
N GLY A 257 -22.52 -8.55 34.34
CA GLY A 257 -21.17 -8.56 33.75
C GLY A 257 -20.84 -9.85 32.98
N ILE A 258 -21.26 -11.01 33.50
CA ILE A 258 -21.11 -12.29 32.80
C ILE A 258 -21.98 -12.33 31.54
N LEU A 259 -23.25 -11.90 31.64
CA LEU A 259 -24.16 -11.84 30.49
C LEU A 259 -23.60 -10.95 29.37
N PHE A 260 -23.03 -9.80 29.74
CA PHE A 260 -22.35 -8.91 28.81
C PHE A 260 -21.21 -9.62 28.07
N LEU A 261 -20.33 -10.32 28.78
CA LEU A 261 -19.24 -11.09 28.15
C LEU A 261 -19.79 -12.17 27.21
N MET A 262 -20.79 -12.93 27.65
CA MET A 262 -21.41 -13.98 26.83
C MET A 262 -21.99 -13.43 25.53
N ASN A 263 -22.73 -12.31 25.60
CA ASN A 263 -23.34 -11.68 24.44
C ASN A 263 -22.28 -11.22 23.42
N ASN A 264 -21.23 -10.55 23.92
CA ASN A 264 -20.20 -9.99 23.06
C ASN A 264 -19.28 -11.05 22.44
N ILE A 265 -18.83 -12.05 23.22
CA ILE A 265 -18.02 -13.16 22.71
C ILE A 265 -18.82 -13.98 21.68
N ASN A 266 -20.09 -14.28 21.97
CA ASN A 266 -20.96 -14.98 21.03
C ASN A 266 -21.15 -14.18 19.73
N TYR A 267 -21.24 -12.85 19.80
CA TYR A 267 -21.29 -12.00 18.61
C TYR A 267 -20.02 -12.12 17.75
N ILE A 268 -18.83 -12.08 18.37
CA ILE A 268 -17.54 -12.22 17.66
C ILE A 268 -17.47 -13.59 16.97
N VAL A 269 -17.77 -14.66 17.70
CA VAL A 269 -17.76 -16.03 17.15
C VAL A 269 -18.73 -16.17 15.97
N ARG A 270 -19.95 -15.62 16.09
CA ARG A 270 -20.93 -15.64 14.99
C ARG A 270 -20.49 -14.82 13.79
N SER A 271 -19.83 -13.69 14.02
CA SER A 271 -19.32 -12.83 12.95
C SER A 271 -18.20 -13.52 12.16
N ILE A 272 -17.28 -14.20 12.86
CA ILE A 272 -16.18 -14.96 12.25
C ILE A 272 -16.69 -16.20 11.53
N ARG A 273 -17.62 -16.97 12.12
CA ARG A 273 -18.19 -18.16 11.46
C ARG A 273 -18.94 -17.83 10.17
N ARG A 274 -19.44 -16.61 10.02
CA ARG A 274 -20.13 -16.14 8.82
C ARG A 274 -19.17 -15.59 7.75
N SER A 275 -17.93 -15.24 8.09
CA SER A 275 -16.93 -14.88 7.10
C SER A 275 -16.36 -16.17 6.48
N GLN A 276 -16.43 -16.30 5.15
CA GLN A 276 -16.11 -17.54 4.43
C GLN A 276 -14.63 -17.97 4.46
N GLY A 277 -13.82 -17.42 5.38
CA GLY A 277 -12.37 -17.61 5.45
C GLY A 277 -11.86 -18.51 6.60
N PHE A 278 -12.74 -19.00 7.47
CA PHE A 278 -12.38 -19.90 8.57
C PHE A 278 -13.13 -21.23 8.48
N SER A 279 -12.64 -22.16 7.66
CA SER A 279 -12.98 -23.59 7.81
C SER A 279 -12.04 -24.18 8.86
N TRP A 280 -12.59 -24.60 10.00
CA TRP A 280 -11.88 -25.38 11.01
C TRP A 280 -11.54 -26.78 10.50
#